data_AF-A0A1H7A9E9-F1
#
_entry.id   AF-A0A1H7A9E9-F1
#
_cell.length_a   1.000
_cell.length_b   1.000
_cell.length_c   1.000
_cell.angle_alpha   90.00
_cell.angle_beta   90.00
_cell.angle_gamma   90.00
#
_symmetry.space_group_name_H-M   'P 1'
#
loop_
_entity.id
_entity.type
_entity.pdbx_description
1 polymer ?
#
loop_
_entity_poly.entity_id
_entity_poly.type
_entity_poly.pdbx_seq_one_letter_code
_entity_poly.pdbx_strand_id
1 'polypeptide(L)'
;MTYEFDRKQDEVRLNEPPIHDYSDYYHPLDELIVPVFEQAIEGGYIDQPRAAALAAWLDQQPRICALYPFRQLRQALAKATAEGGWSDDVERGLLQFFAALPDAFELVQLPEELFGDMYAAIFDNPATPLDMAGRYVEVTGPCVVGSHNAMYRISELLGGKRNKALLRFGYLFVARSHVDARIVSSKIAAAVASRMKFGGVQILAEEFFPESKRVEDEPAIPQKHTQLPSTPGATLQGSPDTIATLRIRYHDGLGETTERAISVTGYNPSGLSGMCHLRGQQRTFRFDKIIECTDTATGLVVDAPHAYLRDIYLKSSRYSLARLTDPEFPILDILLYVAKADGQLRAPERKVITAACKVFTHDLRITQEQVDDLLGYTPVPSLHSFKIAVGRINKLRDEVNKRKLLAASRTIIATQKIVTPSELEALDYMVKRFAKAE
;
A
#
# COMPACT_ATOMS: atom_id res chain seq x y z
N MET A 1 41.74 26.37 37.21
CA MET A 1 40.64 25.40 37.38
C MET A 1 40.07 25.14 36.00
N THR A 2 40.81 24.36 35.22
CA THR A 2 40.54 24.01 33.82
C THR A 2 39.72 22.73 33.82
N TYR A 3 38.52 22.80 33.24
CA TYR A 3 37.66 21.63 33.05
C TYR A 3 38.17 20.85 31.83
N GLU A 4 38.91 19.76 32.07
CA GLU A 4 39.14 18.73 31.07
C GLU A 4 37.84 17.94 30.88
N PHE A 5 37.26 18.04 29.68
CA PHE A 5 36.19 17.16 29.24
C PHE A 5 36.83 15.87 28.73
N ASP A 6 36.90 14.88 29.61
CA ASP A 6 37.31 13.51 29.29
C ASP A 6 36.22 12.85 28.42
N ARG A 7 36.30 13.03 27.10
CA ARG A 7 35.53 12.25 26.12
C ARG A 7 36.16 10.86 26.05
N LYS A 8 35.70 9.96 26.92
CA LYS A 8 35.84 8.52 26.67
C LYS A 8 35.19 8.23 25.32
N GLN A 9 35.99 7.72 24.38
CA GLN A 9 35.49 7.08 23.17
C GLN A 9 34.70 5.85 23.61
N ASP A 10 33.38 5.97 23.67
CA ASP A 10 32.50 4.82 23.78
C ASP A 10 32.59 4.04 22.46
N GLU A 11 33.24 2.88 22.47
CA GLU A 11 33.13 1.88 21.41
C GLU A 11 31.65 1.51 21.25
N VAL A 12 31.00 2.04 20.22
CA VAL A 12 29.64 1.65 19.82
C VAL A 12 29.70 0.20 19.32
N ARG A 13 29.46 -0.76 20.22
CA ARG A 13 29.28 -2.16 19.86
C ARG A 13 27.81 -2.40 19.49
N LEU A 14 27.54 -2.53 18.20
CA LEU A 14 26.28 -3.07 17.68
C LEU A 14 26.18 -4.55 18.07
N ASN A 15 25.58 -4.85 19.23
CA ASN A 15 25.41 -6.22 19.73
C ASN A 15 24.03 -6.77 19.33
N GLU A 16 23.97 -7.62 18.30
CA GLU A 16 22.75 -8.37 17.92
C GLU A 16 23.07 -9.81 17.46
N PRO A 17 22.12 -10.77 17.59
CA PRO A 17 22.35 -12.20 17.36
C PRO A 17 22.46 -12.59 15.87
N PRO A 18 23.12 -13.72 15.54
CA PRO A 18 23.32 -14.19 14.16
C PRO A 18 22.02 -14.68 13.48
N ILE A 19 21.89 -14.36 12.19
CA ILE A 19 20.69 -14.48 11.31
C ILE A 19 20.17 -15.92 11.09
N HIS A 20 20.94 -16.95 11.45
CA HIS A 20 20.65 -18.32 11.00
C HIS A 20 19.31 -18.89 11.50
N ASP A 21 18.65 -18.26 12.49
CA ASP A 21 17.34 -18.67 13.02
C ASP A 21 16.11 -17.97 12.38
N TYR A 22 16.29 -17.05 11.43
CA TYR A 22 15.18 -16.24 10.89
C TYR A 22 14.50 -16.80 9.63
N SER A 23 14.86 -18.01 9.18
CA SER A 23 14.39 -18.50 7.86
C SER A 23 12.93 -18.93 7.79
N ASP A 24 12.25 -19.15 8.92
CA ASP A 24 11.02 -19.94 8.89
C ASP A 24 9.73 -19.18 9.20
N TYR A 25 9.73 -18.01 9.85
CA TYR A 25 8.47 -17.27 10.12
C TYR A 25 8.61 -15.75 10.12
N TYR A 26 7.99 -15.11 9.13
CA TYR A 26 7.27 -13.80 9.15
C TYR A 26 7.87 -12.54 9.79
N HIS A 27 9.11 -12.51 10.28
CA HIS A 27 9.69 -11.25 10.75
C HIS A 27 10.13 -10.39 9.56
N PRO A 28 9.52 -9.21 9.36
CA PRO A 28 9.93 -8.33 8.28
C PRO A 28 11.34 -7.78 8.57
N LEU A 29 12.14 -7.64 7.51
CA LEU A 29 13.54 -7.19 7.62
C LEU A 29 13.67 -5.79 8.26
N ASP A 30 12.60 -5.01 8.25
CA ASP A 30 12.53 -3.69 8.88
C ASP A 30 12.75 -3.76 10.40
N GLU A 31 12.26 -4.79 11.10
CA GLU A 31 12.49 -4.97 12.54
C GLU A 31 13.99 -5.10 12.90
N LEU A 32 14.80 -5.64 11.99
CA LEU A 32 16.24 -5.79 12.16
C LEU A 32 17.02 -4.55 11.68
N ILE A 33 16.60 -3.95 10.56
CA ILE A 33 17.35 -2.89 9.89
C ILE A 33 17.11 -1.52 10.54
N VAL A 34 15.87 -1.23 10.93
CA VAL A 34 15.48 0.09 11.42
C VAL A 34 16.28 0.52 12.65
N PRO A 35 16.42 -0.29 13.73
CA PRO A 35 17.15 0.13 14.92
C PRO A 35 18.62 0.47 14.64
N VAL A 36 19.27 -0.35 13.81
CA VAL A 36 20.69 -0.15 13.42
C VAL A 36 20.86 1.14 12.64
N PHE A 37 19.92 1.44 11.73
CA PHE A 37 19.97 2.65 10.92
C PHE A 37 19.66 3.90 11.75
N GLU A 38 18.66 3.84 12.63
CA GLU A 38 18.34 4.92 13.58
C GLU A 38 19.54 5.24 14.47
N GLN A 39 20.25 4.22 14.95
CA GLN A 39 21.47 4.41 15.73
C GLN A 39 22.60 5.02 14.91
N ALA A 40 22.77 4.61 13.64
CA ALA A 40 23.81 5.14 12.76
C ALA A 40 23.64 6.65 12.47
N ILE A 41 22.41 7.16 12.52
CA ILE A 41 22.08 8.59 12.28
C ILE A 41 21.61 9.32 13.54
N GLU A 42 21.88 8.79 14.74
CA GLU A 42 21.40 9.36 16.00
C GLU A 42 21.87 10.82 16.15
N GLY A 43 20.92 11.74 16.35
CA GLY A 43 21.20 13.18 16.37
C GLY A 43 21.12 13.88 15.02
N GLY A 44 20.67 13.17 13.97
CA GLY A 44 20.41 13.75 12.65
C GLY A 44 21.66 13.92 11.77
N TYR A 45 22.74 13.23 12.10
CA TYR A 45 24.01 13.27 11.39
C TYR A 45 24.66 11.88 11.37
N ILE A 46 25.55 11.64 10.41
CA ILE A 46 26.38 10.44 10.34
C ILE A 46 27.81 10.89 10.11
N ASP A 47 28.76 10.35 10.87
CA ASP A 47 30.19 10.63 10.72
C ASP A 47 30.94 9.40 10.21
N GLN A 48 32.23 9.57 9.87
CA GLN A 48 33.05 8.47 9.34
C GLN A 48 33.11 7.26 10.28
N PRO A 49 33.30 7.39 11.62
CA PRO A 49 33.23 6.25 12.53
C PRO A 49 31.89 5.50 12.51
N ARG A 50 30.75 6.22 12.51
CA ARG A 50 29.42 5.58 12.44
C ARG A 50 29.18 4.89 11.10
N ALA A 51 29.61 5.51 10.00
CA ALA A 51 29.56 4.90 8.68
C ALA A 51 30.41 3.60 8.62
N ALA A 52 31.59 3.60 9.25
CA ALA A 52 32.44 2.41 9.35
C ALA A 52 31.80 1.30 10.19
N ALA A 53 31.17 1.63 11.31
CA ALA A 53 30.43 0.67 12.13
C ALA A 53 29.25 0.05 11.36
N LEU A 54 28.50 0.88 10.62
CA LEU A 54 27.40 0.42 9.77
C LEU A 54 27.89 -0.48 8.63
N ALA A 55 29.01 -0.14 7.98
CA ALA A 55 29.63 -0.97 6.95
C ALA A 55 30.01 -2.34 7.51
N ALA A 56 30.66 -2.38 8.67
CA ALA A 56 31.05 -3.61 9.34
C ALA A 56 29.84 -4.47 9.73
N TRP A 57 28.74 -3.86 10.18
CA TRP A 57 27.50 -4.58 10.44
C TRP A 57 26.92 -5.17 9.15
N LEU A 58 26.85 -4.40 8.07
CA LEU A 58 26.37 -4.88 6.76
C LEU A 58 27.19 -6.06 6.22
N ASP A 59 28.51 -6.05 6.40
CA ASP A 59 29.37 -7.17 6.00
C ASP A 59 29.08 -8.48 6.75
N GLN A 60 28.56 -8.39 7.98
CA GLN A 60 28.08 -9.55 8.74
C GLN A 60 26.69 -10.03 8.27
N GLN A 61 26.02 -9.27 7.39
CA GLN A 61 24.65 -9.47 6.93
C GLN A 61 24.60 -9.72 5.41
N PRO A 62 25.24 -10.77 4.87
CA PRO A 62 25.37 -10.98 3.42
C PRO A 62 24.03 -11.10 2.69
N ARG A 63 22.99 -11.61 3.38
CA ARG A 63 21.63 -11.70 2.81
C ARG A 63 21.01 -10.32 2.61
N ILE A 64 21.14 -9.41 3.57
CA ILE A 64 20.64 -8.03 3.46
C ILE A 64 21.41 -7.29 2.37
N CYS A 65 22.74 -7.41 2.37
CA CYS A 65 23.61 -6.78 1.37
C CYS A 65 23.39 -7.28 -0.06
N ALA A 66 22.81 -8.46 -0.23
CA ALA A 66 22.44 -8.95 -1.55
C ALA A 66 21.23 -8.21 -2.13
N LEU A 67 20.41 -7.56 -1.30
CA LEU A 67 19.17 -6.89 -1.70
C LEU A 67 19.42 -5.44 -2.11
N TYR A 68 18.61 -4.96 -3.06
CA TYR A 68 18.44 -3.53 -3.30
C TYR A 68 17.59 -2.91 -2.16
N PRO A 69 17.93 -1.70 -1.66
CA PRO A 69 19.04 -0.82 -2.07
C PRO A 69 20.34 -1.01 -1.24
N PHE A 70 20.39 -2.00 -0.35
CA PHE A 70 21.47 -2.17 0.62
C PHE A 70 22.82 -2.54 0.00
N ARG A 71 22.82 -3.18 -1.18
CA ARG A 71 24.04 -3.40 -1.96
C ARG A 71 24.75 -2.08 -2.30
N GLN A 72 23.98 -1.08 -2.74
CA GLN A 72 24.48 0.23 -3.11
C GLN A 72 24.91 1.03 -1.87
N LEU A 73 24.14 0.94 -0.78
CA LEU A 73 24.56 1.50 0.51
C LEU A 73 25.91 0.95 0.96
N ARG A 74 26.13 -0.37 0.88
CA ARG A 74 27.41 -0.98 1.26
C ARG A 74 28.57 -0.43 0.43
N GLN A 75 28.37 -0.26 -0.88
CA GLN A 75 29.38 0.32 -1.77
C GLN A 75 29.66 1.78 -1.43
N ALA A 76 28.61 2.57 -1.17
CA ALA A 76 28.73 3.96 -0.74
C ALA A 76 29.48 4.10 0.59
N LEU A 77 29.15 3.27 1.58
CA LEU A 77 29.84 3.25 2.87
C LEU A 77 31.32 2.87 2.71
N ALA A 78 31.63 1.85 1.90
CA ALA A 78 33.02 1.48 1.64
C ALA A 78 33.84 2.63 1.02
N LYS A 79 33.25 3.40 0.10
CA LYS A 79 33.86 4.63 -0.43
C LYS A 79 34.03 5.70 0.65
N ALA A 80 32.97 5.95 1.43
CA ALA A 80 32.96 6.97 2.49
C ALA A 80 34.00 6.71 3.59
N THR A 81 34.26 5.43 3.89
CA THR A 81 35.17 5.03 4.97
C THR A 81 36.60 4.82 4.51
N ALA A 82 36.88 4.89 3.21
CA ALA A 82 38.24 4.84 2.67
C ALA A 82 39.06 6.07 3.12
N GLU A 83 40.39 5.96 3.08
CA GLU A 83 41.28 7.09 3.39
C GLU A 83 40.99 8.28 2.46
N GLY A 84 40.65 9.44 3.04
CA GLY A 84 40.25 10.64 2.29
C GLY A 84 38.88 10.56 1.62
N GLY A 85 38.09 9.51 1.87
CA GLY A 85 36.77 9.31 1.26
C GLY A 85 35.63 10.11 1.92
N TRP A 86 35.87 10.70 3.09
CA TRP A 86 34.85 11.44 3.84
C TRP A 86 34.77 12.91 3.44
N SER A 87 33.56 13.42 3.24
CA SER A 87 33.27 14.84 3.00
C SER A 87 31.84 15.19 3.42
N ASP A 88 31.52 16.47 3.54
CA ASP A 88 30.16 16.95 3.85
C ASP A 88 29.12 16.51 2.79
N ASP A 89 29.53 16.39 1.53
CA ASP A 89 28.66 15.91 0.46
C ASP A 89 28.39 14.40 0.59
N VAL A 90 29.37 13.62 1.06
CA VAL A 90 29.19 12.19 1.35
C VAL A 90 28.24 12.01 2.52
N GLU A 91 28.41 12.77 3.60
CA GLU A 91 27.47 12.77 4.73
C GLU A 91 26.05 13.10 4.27
N ARG A 92 25.88 14.17 3.49
CA ARG A 92 24.57 14.56 2.94
C ARG A 92 23.97 13.46 2.07
N GLY A 93 24.76 12.83 1.21
CA GLY A 93 24.30 11.72 0.37
C GLY A 93 23.84 10.50 1.17
N LEU A 94 24.56 10.15 2.24
CA LEU A 94 24.16 9.08 3.16
C LEU A 94 22.86 9.42 3.90
N LEU A 95 22.71 10.66 4.41
CA LEU A 95 21.48 11.10 5.05
C LEU A 95 20.28 11.10 4.09
N GLN A 96 20.48 11.52 2.84
CA GLN A 96 19.46 11.44 1.78
C GLN A 96 19.03 10.00 1.52
N PHE A 97 19.98 9.05 1.51
CA PHE A 97 19.64 7.63 1.38
C PHE A 97 18.70 7.16 2.49
N PHE A 98 19.01 7.47 3.76
CA PHE A 98 18.16 7.05 4.88
C PHE A 98 16.77 7.68 4.82
N ALA A 99 16.68 8.97 4.43
CA ALA A 99 15.41 9.65 4.23
C ALA A 99 14.60 9.06 3.06
N ALA A 100 15.27 8.55 2.03
CA ALA A 100 14.67 7.98 0.83
C ALA A 100 14.25 6.50 0.98
N LEU A 101 14.70 5.77 2.01
CA LEU A 101 14.35 4.35 2.21
C LEU A 101 12.84 4.04 2.13
N PRO A 102 11.92 4.89 2.62
CA PRO A 102 10.49 4.66 2.48
C PRO A 102 9.95 4.87 1.06
N ASP A 103 10.71 5.53 0.17
CA ASP A 103 10.26 5.97 -1.15
C ASP A 103 11.25 5.58 -2.28
N ALA A 104 10.86 4.57 -3.06
CA ALA A 104 11.64 4.11 -4.20
C ALA A 104 11.88 5.17 -5.29
N PHE A 105 11.04 6.20 -5.39
CA PHE A 105 11.24 7.30 -6.35
C PHE A 105 12.41 8.19 -5.93
N GLU A 106 12.56 8.45 -4.64
CA GLU A 106 13.66 9.24 -4.11
C GLU A 106 14.98 8.48 -4.18
N LEU A 107 14.96 7.15 -3.98
CA LEU A 107 16.16 6.31 -4.08
C LEU A 107 16.86 6.40 -5.44
N VAL A 108 16.12 6.56 -6.55
CA VAL A 108 16.73 6.66 -7.89
C VAL A 108 17.31 8.04 -8.20
N GLN A 109 17.08 9.03 -7.34
CA GLN A 109 17.62 10.40 -7.47
C GLN A 109 18.86 10.63 -6.61
N LEU A 110 19.35 9.60 -5.90
CA LEU A 110 20.54 9.72 -5.06
C LEU A 110 21.80 10.00 -5.91
N PRO A 111 22.82 10.67 -5.34
CA PRO A 111 24.04 11.03 -6.05
C PRO A 111 24.73 9.82 -6.69
N GLU A 112 24.86 9.82 -8.02
CA GLU A 112 25.42 8.71 -8.79
C GLU A 112 26.91 8.48 -8.47
N GLU A 113 27.65 9.53 -8.13
CA GLU A 113 29.06 9.45 -7.75
C GLU A 113 29.25 8.57 -6.51
N LEU A 114 28.30 8.65 -5.57
CA LEU A 114 28.33 7.90 -4.32
C LEU A 114 27.71 6.52 -4.49
N PHE A 115 26.47 6.42 -4.96
CA PHE A 115 25.68 5.19 -4.98
C PHE A 115 25.71 4.41 -6.31
N GLY A 116 26.24 5.00 -7.38
CA GLY A 116 26.14 4.48 -8.74
C GLY A 116 24.73 4.65 -9.33
N ASP A 117 24.49 4.01 -10.48
CA ASP A 117 23.17 4.05 -11.13
C ASP A 117 22.13 3.26 -10.32
N MET A 118 21.43 3.98 -9.44
CA MET A 118 20.39 3.42 -8.57
C MET A 118 19.20 2.85 -9.35
N TYR A 119 18.93 3.30 -10.58
CA TYR A 119 17.85 2.75 -11.40
C TYR A 119 18.26 1.40 -12.00
N ALA A 120 19.45 1.33 -12.60
CA ALA A 120 19.98 0.07 -13.14
C ALA A 120 20.11 -1.00 -12.03
N ALA A 121 20.47 -0.58 -10.82
CA ALA A 121 20.57 -1.43 -9.64
C ALA A 121 19.25 -2.09 -9.18
N ILE A 122 18.09 -1.58 -9.61
CA ILE A 122 16.79 -2.20 -9.28
C ILE A 122 16.67 -3.59 -9.91
N PHE A 123 17.25 -3.78 -11.10
CA PHE A 123 17.04 -4.95 -11.93
C PHE A 123 17.94 -6.11 -11.53
N ASP A 124 17.34 -7.30 -11.39
CA ASP A 124 18.09 -8.54 -11.22
C ASP A 124 18.49 -9.11 -12.58
N ASN A 125 19.59 -9.87 -12.59
CA ASN A 125 20.03 -10.65 -13.74
C ASN A 125 19.98 -12.15 -13.39
N PRO A 126 18.84 -12.81 -13.60
CA PRO A 126 18.63 -14.19 -13.18
C PRO A 126 19.36 -15.16 -14.12
N ALA A 127 19.86 -16.26 -13.57
CA ALA A 127 20.27 -17.40 -14.39
C ALA A 127 19.01 -18.00 -15.07
N THR A 128 19.08 -18.24 -16.38
CA THR A 128 17.98 -18.88 -17.14
C THR A 128 17.97 -20.41 -16.92
N PRO A 129 16.80 -21.08 -16.84
CA PRO A 129 15.43 -20.58 -16.95
C PRO A 129 14.77 -20.18 -15.60
N LEU A 130 13.82 -19.24 -15.64
CA LEU A 130 13.05 -18.78 -14.46
C LEU A 130 12.04 -19.84 -13.97
N ASP A 131 12.04 -20.11 -12.66
CA ASP A 131 11.02 -20.94 -12.02
C ASP A 131 9.80 -20.10 -11.59
N MET A 132 8.76 -20.12 -12.40
CA MET A 132 7.50 -19.42 -12.10
C MET A 132 6.56 -20.21 -11.19
N ALA A 133 6.84 -21.49 -10.89
CA ALA A 133 5.89 -22.35 -10.20
C ALA A 133 5.51 -21.81 -8.81
N GLY A 134 4.22 -21.54 -8.62
CA GLY A 134 3.66 -21.01 -7.38
C GLY A 134 4.00 -19.55 -7.08
N ARG A 135 4.76 -18.87 -7.96
CA ARG A 135 5.20 -17.48 -7.77
C ARG A 135 4.17 -16.50 -8.30
N TYR A 136 4.00 -15.39 -7.57
CA TYR A 136 3.14 -14.30 -8.02
C TYR A 136 3.85 -13.45 -9.07
N VAL A 137 3.24 -13.29 -10.25
CA VAL A 137 3.82 -12.53 -11.37
C VAL A 137 3.03 -11.26 -11.62
N GLU A 138 3.76 -10.17 -11.87
CA GLU A 138 3.23 -8.85 -12.20
C GLU A 138 4.03 -8.21 -13.35
N VAL A 139 3.42 -7.25 -14.06
CA VAL A 139 4.00 -6.58 -15.24
C VAL A 139 3.72 -5.07 -15.22
N THR A 140 4.69 -4.20 -15.55
CA THR A 140 4.49 -2.73 -15.42
C THR A 140 3.66 -2.09 -16.53
N GLY A 141 3.64 -2.66 -17.73
CA GLY A 141 3.04 -2.09 -18.94
C GLY A 141 2.85 -3.13 -20.04
N PRO A 142 2.22 -2.79 -21.18
CA PRO A 142 2.23 -3.66 -22.34
C PRO A 142 3.69 -3.91 -22.74
N CYS A 143 4.06 -5.18 -22.84
CA CYS A 143 5.41 -5.61 -23.18
C CYS A 143 5.48 -5.96 -24.67
N VAL A 144 6.69 -6.03 -25.23
CA VAL A 144 6.88 -6.53 -26.61
C VAL A 144 6.33 -7.95 -26.77
N VAL A 145 6.40 -8.77 -25.71
CA VAL A 145 5.88 -10.14 -25.67
C VAL A 145 4.34 -10.18 -25.77
N GLY A 146 3.63 -9.10 -25.41
CA GLY A 146 2.19 -9.00 -25.59
C GLY A 146 1.48 -8.14 -24.56
N SER A 147 0.16 -8.18 -24.61
CA SER A 147 -0.70 -7.51 -23.63
C SER A 147 -0.49 -8.07 -22.21
N HIS A 148 -0.87 -7.32 -21.18
CA HIS A 148 -0.87 -7.79 -19.79
C HIS A 148 -1.56 -9.15 -19.62
N ASN A 149 -2.71 -9.33 -20.27
CA ASN A 149 -3.46 -10.59 -20.18
C ASN A 149 -2.72 -11.76 -20.83
N ALA A 150 -2.03 -11.53 -21.95
CA ALA A 150 -1.23 -12.55 -22.61
C ALA A 150 -0.08 -13.00 -21.71
N MET A 151 0.63 -12.06 -21.09
CA MET A 151 1.71 -12.38 -20.14
C MET A 151 1.22 -13.14 -18.92
N TYR A 152 0.09 -12.74 -18.31
CA TYR A 152 -0.47 -13.51 -17.20
C TYR A 152 -0.84 -14.94 -17.60
N ARG A 153 -1.43 -15.12 -18.78
CA ARG A 153 -1.76 -16.46 -19.29
C ARG A 153 -0.52 -17.32 -19.49
N ILE A 154 0.56 -16.75 -20.05
CA ILE A 154 1.85 -17.45 -20.19
C ILE A 154 2.40 -17.82 -18.80
N SER A 155 2.36 -16.88 -17.85
CA SER A 155 2.80 -17.13 -16.48
C SER A 155 2.00 -18.27 -15.82
N GLU A 156 0.67 -18.29 -15.98
CA GLU A 156 -0.20 -19.34 -15.45
C GLU A 156 0.10 -20.71 -16.08
N LEU A 157 0.40 -20.76 -17.39
CA LEU A 157 0.86 -21.99 -18.07
C LEU A 157 2.18 -22.52 -17.52
N LEU A 158 3.03 -21.63 -17.00
CA LEU A 158 4.30 -21.96 -16.33
C LEU A 158 4.13 -22.20 -14.82
N GLY A 159 2.89 -22.32 -14.33
CA GLY A 159 2.58 -22.57 -12.92
C GLY A 159 2.60 -21.32 -12.03
N GLY A 160 2.76 -20.13 -12.61
CA GLY A 160 2.68 -18.86 -11.92
C GLY A 160 1.26 -18.51 -11.46
N LYS A 161 1.17 -17.53 -10.57
CA LYS A 161 -0.09 -17.00 -10.03
C LYS A 161 -0.22 -15.52 -10.33
N ARG A 162 -1.42 -15.08 -10.71
CA ARG A 162 -1.70 -13.66 -10.83
C ARG A 162 -1.81 -12.98 -9.46
N ASN A 163 -1.07 -11.90 -9.25
CA ASN A 163 -1.24 -11.08 -8.06
C ASN A 163 -2.44 -10.14 -8.24
N LYS A 164 -3.52 -10.34 -7.46
CA LYS A 164 -4.68 -9.41 -7.46
C LYS A 164 -4.56 -8.31 -6.40
N ALA A 165 -3.70 -8.50 -5.40
CA ALA A 165 -3.67 -7.67 -4.20
C ALA A 165 -2.48 -6.72 -4.12
N LEU A 166 -1.52 -6.77 -5.04
CA LEU A 166 -0.26 -5.98 -5.02
C LEU A 166 0.62 -6.17 -3.77
N LEU A 167 0.31 -7.16 -2.91
CA LEU A 167 0.99 -7.33 -1.61
C LEU A 167 2.11 -8.37 -1.61
N ARG A 168 2.17 -9.27 -2.60
CA ARG A 168 3.21 -10.31 -2.69
C ARG A 168 3.69 -10.49 -4.12
N PHE A 169 4.94 -10.13 -4.39
CA PHE A 169 5.59 -10.36 -5.67
C PHE A 169 6.55 -11.55 -5.55
N GLY A 170 6.49 -12.48 -6.51
CA GLY A 170 7.63 -13.34 -6.81
C GLY A 170 8.48 -12.68 -7.89
N TYR A 171 7.83 -12.26 -8.98
CA TYR A 171 8.44 -11.58 -10.11
C TYR A 171 7.65 -10.33 -10.50
N LEU A 172 8.36 -9.23 -10.74
CA LEU A 172 7.87 -8.09 -11.50
C LEU A 172 8.67 -7.99 -12.79
N PHE A 173 7.98 -8.10 -13.94
CA PHE A 173 8.59 -7.80 -15.23
C PHE A 173 8.31 -6.36 -15.63
N VAL A 174 9.36 -5.63 -15.98
CA VAL A 174 9.30 -4.22 -16.31
C VAL A 174 9.32 -4.08 -17.82
N ALA A 175 8.30 -3.43 -18.35
CA ALA A 175 8.18 -3.18 -19.77
C ALA A 175 9.39 -2.41 -20.31
N ARG A 176 9.85 -2.74 -21.52
CA ARG A 176 11.03 -2.11 -22.12
C ARG A 176 10.89 -0.60 -22.23
N SER A 177 9.69 -0.12 -22.56
CA SER A 177 9.37 1.32 -22.56
C SER A 177 9.59 2.00 -21.22
N HIS A 178 9.42 1.29 -20.10
CA HIS A 178 9.74 1.82 -18.77
C HIS A 178 11.24 1.78 -18.51
N VAL A 179 11.94 0.70 -18.88
CA VAL A 179 13.39 0.57 -18.74
C VAL A 179 14.09 1.71 -19.51
N ASP A 180 13.79 1.86 -20.78
CA ASP A 180 14.39 2.85 -21.68
C ASP A 180 14.14 4.29 -21.22
N ALA A 181 12.93 4.57 -20.70
CA ALA A 181 12.55 5.90 -20.21
C ALA A 181 12.87 6.13 -18.72
N ARG A 182 13.54 5.18 -18.05
CA ARG A 182 13.86 5.22 -16.62
C ARG A 182 12.65 5.50 -15.71
N ILE A 183 11.49 4.94 -16.05
CA ILE A 183 10.22 5.17 -15.35
C ILE A 183 10.14 4.29 -14.10
N VAL A 184 10.15 4.91 -12.91
CA VAL A 184 9.71 4.26 -11.68
C VAL A 184 8.18 4.30 -11.64
N SER A 185 7.53 3.17 -11.88
CA SER A 185 6.07 3.06 -11.75
C SER A 185 5.66 2.70 -10.32
N SER A 186 4.40 2.91 -9.96
CA SER A 186 3.87 2.45 -8.65
C SER A 186 4.06 0.95 -8.42
N LYS A 187 4.09 0.13 -9.48
CA LYS A 187 4.40 -1.31 -9.40
C LYS A 187 5.88 -1.57 -9.07
N ILE A 188 6.80 -0.78 -9.64
CA ILE A 188 8.24 -0.87 -9.31
C ILE A 188 8.45 -0.45 -7.85
N ALA A 189 7.86 0.67 -7.43
CA ALA A 189 7.92 1.13 -6.05
C ALA A 189 7.39 0.07 -5.06
N ALA A 190 6.23 -0.53 -5.36
CA ALA A 190 5.67 -1.61 -4.55
C ALA A 190 6.57 -2.87 -4.51
N ALA A 191 7.20 -3.23 -5.64
CA ALA A 191 8.12 -4.35 -5.69
C ALA A 191 9.42 -4.09 -4.92
N VAL A 192 9.98 -2.87 -4.99
CA VAL A 192 11.13 -2.44 -4.18
C VAL A 192 10.80 -2.50 -2.70
N ALA A 193 9.67 -1.92 -2.27
CA ALA A 193 9.23 -1.96 -0.88
C ALA A 193 9.02 -3.41 -0.39
N SER A 194 8.38 -4.25 -1.20
CA SER A 194 8.21 -5.67 -0.90
C SER A 194 9.54 -6.42 -0.86
N ARG A 195 10.53 -6.06 -1.70
CA ARG A 195 11.88 -6.64 -1.68
C ARG A 195 12.62 -6.26 -0.40
N MET A 196 12.56 -4.99 0.00
CA MET A 196 13.18 -4.50 1.23
C MET A 196 12.57 -5.17 2.46
N LYS A 197 11.25 -5.42 2.43
CA LYS A 197 10.54 -6.02 3.57
C LYS A 197 10.72 -7.54 3.67
N PHE A 198 10.75 -8.24 2.54
CA PHE A 198 10.65 -9.72 2.51
C PHE A 198 11.78 -10.43 1.75
N GLY A 199 12.71 -9.70 1.10
CA GLY A 199 13.90 -10.22 0.42
C GLY A 199 13.66 -11.08 -0.85
N GLY A 200 12.44 -11.53 -1.12
CA GLY A 200 12.15 -12.55 -2.13
C GLY A 200 11.65 -12.07 -3.49
N VAL A 201 11.57 -10.75 -3.72
CA VAL A 201 11.03 -10.20 -4.98
C VAL A 201 12.14 -10.03 -6.00
N GLN A 202 11.95 -10.60 -7.19
CA GLN A 202 12.79 -10.31 -8.35
C GLN A 202 12.13 -9.27 -9.26
N ILE A 203 12.90 -8.27 -9.70
CA ILE A 203 12.47 -7.21 -10.61
C ILE A 203 13.33 -7.34 -11.86
N LEU A 204 12.70 -7.70 -12.97
CA LEU A 204 13.36 -8.15 -14.19
C LEU A 204 12.95 -7.27 -15.36
N ALA A 205 13.86 -7.02 -16.30
CA ALA A 205 13.48 -6.48 -17.59
C ALA A 205 12.60 -7.49 -18.37
N GLU A 206 11.71 -6.99 -19.22
CA GLU A 206 10.78 -7.87 -19.97
C GLU A 206 11.45 -8.89 -20.88
N GLU A 207 12.71 -8.68 -21.28
CA GLU A 207 13.51 -9.62 -22.08
C GLU A 207 13.81 -10.93 -21.35
N PHE A 208 13.74 -10.94 -20.01
CA PHE A 208 13.82 -12.17 -19.21
C PHE A 208 12.48 -12.88 -19.07
N PHE A 209 11.38 -12.29 -19.56
CA PHE A 209 10.09 -12.95 -19.54
C PHE A 209 10.18 -14.21 -20.42
N PRO A 210 9.75 -15.39 -19.93
CA PRO A 210 9.84 -16.61 -20.71
C PRO A 210 9.06 -16.43 -22.01
N GLU A 211 9.79 -16.46 -23.12
CA GLU A 211 9.17 -16.66 -24.42
C GLU A 211 8.64 -18.09 -24.42
N SER A 212 7.42 -18.30 -23.92
CA SER A 212 6.66 -19.45 -24.39
C SER A 212 6.64 -19.31 -25.90
N LYS A 213 7.08 -20.35 -26.62
CA LYS A 213 6.80 -20.59 -28.05
C LYS A 213 5.59 -19.76 -28.42
N ARG A 214 5.77 -18.69 -29.21
CA ARG A 214 4.67 -17.82 -29.62
C ARG A 214 3.48 -18.73 -29.87
N VAL A 215 2.38 -18.51 -29.18
CA VAL A 215 1.15 -19.22 -29.49
C VAL A 215 0.80 -18.73 -30.89
N GLU A 216 1.32 -19.40 -31.92
CA GLU A 216 1.28 -18.96 -33.32
C GLU A 216 -0.16 -18.91 -33.85
N ASP A 217 -1.14 -19.32 -33.05
CA ASP A 217 -2.56 -19.40 -33.39
C ASP A 217 -3.46 -18.64 -32.39
N GLU A 218 -3.12 -17.41 -31.99
CA GLU A 218 -4.12 -16.57 -31.32
C GLU A 218 -4.96 -15.85 -32.39
N PRO A 219 -6.23 -16.25 -32.65
CA PRO A 219 -7.09 -15.51 -33.57
C PRO A 219 -7.28 -14.10 -33.01
N ALA A 220 -7.06 -13.10 -33.86
CA ALA A 220 -7.25 -11.70 -33.53
C ALA A 220 -8.60 -11.51 -32.83
N ILE A 221 -8.57 -11.07 -31.57
CA ILE A 221 -9.80 -10.76 -30.82
C ILE A 221 -10.54 -9.68 -31.64
N PRO A 222 -11.77 -9.95 -32.13
CA PRO A 222 -12.48 -8.98 -32.94
C PRO A 222 -12.69 -7.72 -32.11
N GLN A 223 -12.12 -6.60 -32.55
CA GLN A 223 -12.43 -5.30 -31.98
C GLN A 223 -13.89 -5.01 -32.31
N LYS A 224 -14.81 -5.37 -31.42
CA LYS A 224 -16.22 -4.99 -31.54
C LYS A 224 -16.30 -3.47 -31.43
N HIS A 225 -16.41 -2.81 -32.58
CA HIS A 225 -16.97 -1.47 -32.67
C HIS A 225 -18.45 -1.55 -32.27
N THR A 226 -18.73 -1.53 -30.98
CA THR A 226 -20.08 -1.40 -30.46
C THR A 226 -20.49 0.06 -30.65
N GLN A 227 -21.27 0.34 -31.69
CA GLN A 227 -22.07 1.57 -31.73
C GLN A 227 -23.00 1.54 -30.51
N LEU A 228 -22.95 2.61 -29.70
CA LEU A 228 -23.84 2.81 -28.56
C LEU A 228 -25.29 2.78 -29.05
N PRO A 229 -26.17 1.95 -28.48
CA PRO A 229 -27.60 2.10 -28.70
C PRO A 229 -28.03 3.44 -28.09
N SER A 230 -28.52 4.35 -28.94
CA SER A 230 -28.99 5.69 -28.59
C SER A 230 -30.34 5.69 -27.86
N THR A 231 -30.68 4.63 -27.12
CA THR A 231 -32.00 4.51 -26.48
C THR A 231 -32.04 5.36 -25.21
N PRO A 232 -32.81 6.45 -25.14
CA PRO A 232 -33.01 7.22 -23.92
C PRO A 232 -34.00 6.43 -23.05
N GLY A 233 -33.55 5.89 -21.92
CA GLY A 233 -34.48 5.32 -20.92
C GLY A 233 -34.04 4.07 -20.17
N ALA A 234 -32.86 3.50 -20.43
CA ALA A 234 -32.32 2.48 -19.53
C ALA A 234 -31.88 3.15 -18.22
N THR A 235 -32.69 3.01 -17.16
CA THR A 235 -32.36 3.49 -15.83
C THR A 235 -31.06 2.83 -15.38
N LEU A 236 -29.97 3.60 -15.38
CA LEU A 236 -28.67 3.16 -14.88
C LEU A 236 -28.82 2.89 -13.37
N GLN A 237 -29.09 1.66 -12.98
CA GLN A 237 -29.01 1.25 -11.57
C GLN A 237 -27.54 1.34 -11.16
N GLY A 238 -27.22 2.39 -10.39
CA GLY A 238 -25.87 2.59 -9.85
C GLY A 238 -25.49 1.46 -8.90
N SER A 239 -24.23 1.03 -8.97
CA SER A 239 -23.63 0.23 -7.90
C SER A 239 -23.69 1.01 -6.58
N PRO A 240 -23.84 0.36 -5.42
CA PRO A 240 -23.83 1.01 -4.10
C PRO A 240 -22.57 1.87 -3.86
N ASP A 241 -21.49 1.64 -4.61
CA ASP A 241 -20.23 2.40 -4.53
C ASP A 241 -20.18 3.65 -5.41
N THR A 242 -21.25 3.95 -6.15
CA THR A 242 -21.29 5.08 -7.09
C THR A 242 -21.39 6.40 -6.32
N ILE A 243 -20.37 7.24 -6.44
CA ILE A 243 -20.34 8.60 -5.89
C ILE A 243 -21.26 9.50 -6.73
N ALA A 244 -21.11 9.46 -8.05
CA ALA A 244 -21.90 10.22 -9.01
C ALA A 244 -21.94 9.51 -10.36
N THR A 245 -22.92 9.84 -11.20
CA THR A 245 -22.95 9.42 -12.60
C THR A 245 -22.72 10.63 -13.48
N LEU A 246 -21.58 10.66 -14.17
CA LEU A 246 -21.14 11.79 -14.97
C LEU A 246 -21.20 11.45 -16.46
N ARG A 247 -21.55 12.44 -17.28
CA ARG A 247 -21.35 12.46 -18.73
C ARG A 247 -20.21 13.41 -19.01
N ILE A 248 -19.14 12.90 -19.63
CA ILE A 248 -17.96 13.70 -19.94
C ILE A 248 -17.65 13.71 -21.43
N ARG A 249 -17.12 14.83 -21.90
CA ARG A 249 -16.41 14.92 -23.18
C ARG A 249 -14.91 14.88 -22.89
N TYR A 250 -14.20 13.93 -23.49
CA TYR A 250 -12.86 13.51 -23.07
C TYR A 250 -11.91 13.35 -24.25
N HIS A 251 -10.72 13.92 -24.17
CA HIS A 251 -9.61 13.65 -25.08
C HIS A 251 -8.91 12.34 -24.70
N ASP A 252 -8.87 11.37 -25.59
CA ASP A 252 -8.22 10.10 -25.29
C ASP A 252 -6.68 10.14 -25.44
N GLY A 253 -6.05 8.97 -25.54
CA GLY A 253 -4.60 8.86 -25.71
C GLY A 253 -4.11 9.28 -27.10
N LEU A 254 -5.00 9.25 -28.10
CA LEU A 254 -4.73 9.60 -29.49
C LEU A 254 -5.14 11.04 -29.82
N GLY A 255 -5.67 11.78 -28.84
CA GLY A 255 -6.18 13.14 -28.99
C GLY A 255 -7.63 13.20 -29.49
N GLU A 256 -8.26 12.05 -29.77
CA GLU A 256 -9.64 12.02 -30.24
C GLU A 256 -10.59 12.46 -29.13
N THR A 257 -11.53 13.31 -29.50
CA THR A 257 -12.58 13.76 -28.58
C THR A 257 -13.70 12.76 -28.59
N THR A 258 -14.08 12.31 -27.41
CA THR A 258 -15.10 11.29 -27.29
C THR A 258 -16.02 11.55 -26.11
N GLU A 259 -17.26 11.08 -26.21
CA GLU A 259 -18.23 11.19 -25.15
C GLU A 259 -18.29 9.90 -24.32
N ARG A 260 -18.44 10.03 -22.99
CA ARG A 260 -18.44 8.91 -22.05
C ARG A 260 -19.49 9.15 -20.97
N ALA A 261 -20.30 8.12 -20.69
CA ALA A 261 -21.06 8.03 -19.45
C ALA A 261 -20.26 7.17 -18.46
N ILE A 262 -20.14 7.65 -17.22
CA ILE A 262 -19.30 7.05 -16.19
C ILE A 262 -20.05 6.99 -14.87
N SER A 263 -20.15 5.81 -14.27
CA SER A 263 -20.52 5.68 -12.85
C SER A 263 -19.24 5.76 -12.02
N VAL A 264 -18.99 6.92 -11.43
CA VAL A 264 -17.76 7.24 -10.69
C VAL A 264 -17.76 6.52 -9.36
N THR A 265 -16.74 5.71 -9.10
CA THR A 265 -16.58 4.94 -7.86
C THR A 265 -15.37 5.39 -7.03
N GLY A 266 -14.51 6.24 -7.59
CA GLY A 266 -13.36 6.83 -6.91
C GLY A 266 -12.80 8.04 -7.63
N TYR A 267 -11.98 8.82 -6.94
CA TYR A 267 -11.26 9.95 -7.50
C TYR A 267 -10.02 10.27 -6.65
N ASN A 268 -9.09 11.01 -7.24
CA ASN A 268 -7.89 11.55 -6.59
C ASN A 268 -7.59 12.91 -7.24
N PRO A 269 -6.52 13.65 -6.86
CA PRO A 269 -6.24 14.96 -7.47
C PRO A 269 -6.00 14.97 -8.99
N SER A 270 -5.59 13.85 -9.60
CA SER A 270 -5.24 13.79 -11.03
C SER A 270 -6.35 13.24 -11.93
N GLY A 271 -7.34 12.56 -11.37
CA GLY A 271 -8.45 12.01 -12.14
C GLY A 271 -9.52 11.30 -11.33
N LEU A 272 -10.47 10.73 -12.06
CA LEU A 272 -11.56 9.91 -11.53
C LEU A 272 -11.45 8.47 -12.05
N SER A 273 -11.99 7.52 -11.30
CA SER A 273 -12.15 6.13 -11.71
C SER A 273 -13.61 5.69 -11.60
N GLY A 274 -14.04 4.85 -12.53
CA GLY A 274 -15.40 4.36 -12.55
C GLY A 274 -15.73 3.44 -13.71
N MET A 275 -16.95 2.90 -13.68
CA MET A 275 -17.47 2.06 -14.76
C MET A 275 -17.74 2.92 -15.98
N CYS A 276 -16.98 2.69 -17.06
CA CYS A 276 -17.19 3.33 -18.35
C CYS A 276 -18.25 2.56 -19.14
N HIS A 277 -19.44 3.14 -19.30
CA HIS A 277 -20.59 2.45 -19.90
C HIS A 277 -20.40 2.16 -21.39
N LEU A 278 -19.69 3.03 -22.13
CA LEU A 278 -19.36 2.75 -23.53
C LEU A 278 -18.48 1.50 -23.68
N ARG A 279 -17.60 1.24 -22.71
CA ARG A 279 -16.63 0.14 -22.80
C ARG A 279 -16.99 -1.06 -21.92
N GLY A 280 -18.02 -0.95 -21.07
CA GLY A 280 -18.42 -1.97 -20.12
C GLY A 280 -17.33 -2.38 -19.13
N GLN A 281 -16.41 -1.47 -18.77
CA GLN A 281 -15.26 -1.79 -17.91
C GLN A 281 -14.85 -0.62 -17.01
N GLN A 282 -14.23 -0.93 -15.88
CA GLN A 282 -13.62 0.05 -14.98
C GLN A 282 -12.45 0.76 -15.68
N ARG A 283 -12.43 2.09 -15.63
CA ARG A 283 -11.39 2.92 -16.23
C ARG A 283 -11.11 4.16 -15.39
N THR A 284 -9.91 4.70 -15.58
CA THR A 284 -9.48 5.98 -15.03
C THR A 284 -9.50 7.06 -16.13
N PHE A 285 -9.95 8.25 -15.77
CA PHE A 285 -10.05 9.42 -16.63
C PHE A 285 -9.35 10.58 -15.95
N ARG A 286 -8.34 11.15 -16.61
CA ARG A 286 -7.60 12.28 -16.04
C ARG A 286 -8.38 13.58 -16.19
N PHE A 287 -8.36 14.44 -15.18
CA PHE A 287 -9.14 15.69 -15.21
C PHE A 287 -8.66 16.66 -16.29
N ASP A 288 -7.35 16.72 -16.56
CA ASP A 288 -6.76 17.57 -17.60
C ASP A 288 -7.21 17.20 -19.03
N LYS A 289 -7.81 16.03 -19.19
CA LYS A 289 -8.35 15.54 -20.47
C LYS A 289 -9.87 15.66 -20.57
N ILE A 290 -10.55 16.10 -19.51
CA ILE A 290 -12.00 16.32 -19.51
C ILE A 290 -12.27 17.75 -20.01
N ILE A 291 -12.94 17.83 -21.16
CA ILE A 291 -13.30 19.10 -21.83
C ILE A 291 -14.60 19.64 -21.25
N GLU A 292 -15.57 18.75 -21.06
CA GLU A 292 -16.89 19.06 -20.49
C GLU A 292 -17.30 17.95 -19.54
N CYS A 293 -18.01 18.30 -18.48
CA CYS A 293 -18.52 17.38 -17.48
C CYS A 293 -19.94 17.79 -17.08
N THR A 294 -20.86 16.84 -17.06
CA THR A 294 -22.24 17.07 -16.64
C THR A 294 -22.66 15.94 -15.70
N ASP A 295 -23.23 16.28 -14.56
CA ASP A 295 -23.87 15.31 -13.70
C ASP A 295 -25.19 14.85 -14.35
N THR A 296 -25.31 13.55 -14.61
CA THR A 296 -26.45 13.00 -15.34
C THR A 296 -27.74 12.94 -14.53
N ALA A 297 -27.65 12.92 -13.21
CA ALA A 297 -28.82 12.86 -12.35
C ALA A 297 -29.46 14.25 -12.20
N THR A 298 -28.65 15.30 -12.16
CA THR A 298 -29.11 16.68 -11.92
C THR A 298 -29.14 17.55 -13.18
N GLY A 299 -28.42 17.16 -14.24
CA GLY A 299 -28.20 17.99 -15.43
C GLY A 299 -27.22 19.15 -15.21
N LEU A 300 -26.60 19.25 -14.03
CA LEU A 300 -25.66 20.33 -13.70
C LEU A 300 -24.36 20.18 -14.50
N VAL A 301 -23.93 21.26 -15.15
CA VAL A 301 -22.59 21.37 -15.75
C VAL A 301 -21.56 21.56 -14.63
N VAL A 302 -20.50 20.77 -14.65
CA VAL A 302 -19.51 20.67 -13.57
C VAL A 302 -18.17 21.21 -14.07
N ASP A 303 -17.86 22.47 -13.72
CA ASP A 303 -16.62 23.13 -14.16
C ASP A 303 -15.36 22.57 -13.47
N ALA A 304 -15.49 22.12 -12.23
CA ALA A 304 -14.40 21.57 -11.43
C ALA A 304 -14.75 20.15 -10.94
N PRO A 305 -14.59 19.11 -11.78
CA PRO A 305 -15.03 17.74 -11.47
C PRO A 305 -14.45 17.18 -10.16
N HIS A 306 -13.19 17.51 -9.84
CA HIS A 306 -12.57 17.08 -8.59
C HIS A 306 -13.27 17.66 -7.36
N ALA A 307 -13.50 18.98 -7.34
CA ALA A 307 -14.16 19.65 -6.22
C ALA A 307 -15.60 19.15 -6.07
N TYR A 308 -16.31 18.99 -7.18
CA TYR A 308 -17.66 18.46 -7.22
C TYR A 308 -17.77 17.05 -6.63
N LEU A 309 -16.93 16.13 -7.11
CA LEU A 309 -16.90 14.75 -6.61
C LEU A 309 -16.55 14.69 -5.12
N ARG A 310 -15.62 15.54 -4.68
CA ARG A 310 -15.29 15.68 -3.26
C ARG A 310 -16.48 16.13 -2.44
N ASP A 311 -17.22 17.15 -2.88
CA ASP A 311 -18.36 17.67 -2.12
C ASP A 311 -19.50 16.66 -2.01
N ILE A 312 -19.74 15.87 -3.06
CA ILE A 312 -20.71 14.77 -3.01
C ILE A 312 -20.21 13.66 -2.09
N TYR A 313 -18.95 13.27 -2.22
CA TYR A 313 -18.36 12.23 -1.40
C TYR A 313 -18.44 12.57 0.09
N LEU A 314 -18.08 13.79 0.49
CA LEU A 314 -18.18 14.27 1.88
C LEU A 314 -19.60 14.20 2.45
N LYS A 315 -20.62 14.24 1.59
CA LYS A 315 -22.03 14.09 1.97
C LYS A 315 -22.54 12.66 1.91
N SER A 316 -21.75 11.71 1.41
CA SER A 316 -22.15 10.31 1.23
C SER A 316 -22.02 9.49 2.53
N SER A 317 -22.77 8.38 2.65
CA SER A 317 -22.59 7.44 3.77
C SER A 317 -21.26 6.70 3.72
N ARG A 318 -20.66 6.60 2.53
CA ARG A 318 -19.33 6.02 2.35
C ARG A 318 -18.25 6.85 3.03
N TYR A 319 -18.31 8.19 2.94
CA TYR A 319 -17.40 9.05 3.69
C TYR A 319 -17.59 8.89 5.20
N SER A 320 -18.84 8.85 5.68
CA SER A 320 -19.15 8.57 7.08
C SER A 320 -18.50 7.26 7.56
N LEU A 321 -18.55 6.19 6.75
CA LEU A 321 -17.89 4.92 7.05
C LEU A 321 -16.35 5.01 6.99
N ALA A 322 -15.78 5.68 5.98
CA ALA A 322 -14.34 5.84 5.85
C ALA A 322 -13.70 6.55 7.06
N ARG A 323 -14.46 7.42 7.74
CA ARG A 323 -14.02 8.05 8.99
C ARG A 323 -13.87 7.06 10.15
N LEU A 324 -14.55 5.91 10.11
CA LEU A 324 -14.40 4.86 11.14
C LEU A 324 -13.13 4.02 10.96
N THR A 325 -12.49 4.11 9.81
CA THR A 325 -11.17 3.52 9.52
C THR A 325 -10.02 4.50 9.71
N ASP A 326 -10.30 5.71 10.19
CA ASP A 326 -9.27 6.70 10.50
C ASP A 326 -8.39 6.21 11.67
N PRO A 327 -7.05 6.15 11.53
CA PRO A 327 -6.15 5.74 12.60
C PRO A 327 -6.28 6.56 13.90
N GLU A 328 -6.75 7.81 13.81
CA GLU A 328 -7.00 8.68 14.96
C GLU A 328 -8.33 8.38 15.66
N PHE A 329 -9.24 7.68 14.99
CA PHE A 329 -10.53 7.27 15.54
C PHE A 329 -10.79 5.77 15.33
N PRO A 330 -9.99 4.88 15.96
CA PRO A 330 -9.94 3.45 15.67
C PRO A 330 -11.12 2.66 16.31
N ILE A 331 -12.34 3.14 16.12
CA ILE A 331 -13.57 2.51 16.64
C ILE A 331 -13.81 1.16 15.98
N LEU A 332 -13.66 1.08 14.65
CA LEU A 332 -13.91 -0.15 13.92
C LEU A 332 -12.93 -1.25 14.31
N ASP A 333 -11.66 -0.91 14.50
CA ASP A 333 -10.62 -1.85 14.95
C ASP A 333 -11.00 -2.48 16.31
N ILE A 334 -11.47 -1.66 17.25
CA ILE A 334 -11.86 -2.14 18.58
C ILE A 334 -13.07 -3.09 18.48
N LEU A 335 -14.10 -2.70 17.72
CA LEU A 335 -15.29 -3.53 17.54
C LEU A 335 -14.98 -4.84 16.81
N LEU A 336 -14.14 -4.78 15.78
CA LEU A 336 -13.74 -5.93 14.99
C LEU A 336 -12.88 -6.90 15.80
N TYR A 337 -11.96 -6.39 16.64
CA TYR A 337 -11.18 -7.22 17.55
C TYR A 337 -12.08 -8.00 18.52
N VAL A 338 -13.00 -7.29 19.19
CA VAL A 338 -13.94 -7.92 20.14
C VAL A 338 -14.81 -8.96 19.43
N ALA A 339 -15.35 -8.62 18.26
CA ALA A 339 -16.24 -9.52 17.54
C ALA A 339 -15.57 -10.74 16.92
N LYS A 340 -14.24 -10.74 16.74
CA LYS A 340 -13.46 -11.86 16.20
C LYS A 340 -12.55 -12.54 17.21
N ALA A 341 -12.74 -12.28 18.50
CA ALA A 341 -11.92 -12.86 19.55
C ALA A 341 -12.00 -14.41 19.60
N ASP A 342 -13.09 -15.01 19.11
CA ASP A 342 -13.27 -16.47 18.94
C ASP A 342 -12.74 -17.00 17.58
N GLY A 343 -12.17 -16.13 16.75
CA GLY A 343 -11.68 -16.45 15.40
C GLY A 343 -12.73 -16.38 14.28
N GLN A 344 -14.00 -16.12 14.60
CA GLN A 344 -15.08 -16.01 13.61
C GLN A 344 -15.86 -14.71 13.79
N LEU A 345 -16.53 -14.26 12.72
CA LEU A 345 -17.46 -13.13 12.78
C LEU A 345 -18.81 -13.61 12.26
N ARG A 346 -19.85 -13.54 13.08
CA ARG A 346 -21.18 -14.08 12.82
C ARG A 346 -22.17 -12.99 12.43
N ALA A 347 -23.27 -13.40 11.79
CA ALA A 347 -24.28 -12.46 11.30
C ALA A 347 -24.90 -11.56 12.40
N PRO A 348 -25.18 -12.05 13.64
CA PRO A 348 -25.66 -11.18 14.72
C PRO A 348 -24.66 -10.09 15.12
N GLU A 349 -23.38 -10.41 15.21
CA GLU A 349 -22.31 -9.46 15.56
C GLU A 349 -22.17 -8.39 14.47
N ARG A 350 -22.22 -8.79 13.19
CA ARG A 350 -22.21 -7.84 12.05
C ARG A 350 -23.37 -6.84 12.10
N LYS A 351 -24.55 -7.26 12.57
CA LYS A 351 -25.69 -6.35 12.80
C LYS A 351 -25.42 -5.35 13.91
N VAL A 352 -24.79 -5.80 15.00
CA VAL A 352 -24.40 -4.91 16.11
C VAL A 352 -23.34 -3.90 15.65
N ILE A 353 -22.33 -4.34 14.91
CA ILE A 353 -21.31 -3.45 14.33
C ILE A 353 -21.97 -2.41 13.41
N THR A 354 -22.90 -2.83 12.54
CA THR A 354 -23.63 -1.91 11.66
C THR A 354 -24.42 -0.87 12.46
N ALA A 355 -25.11 -1.28 13.52
CA ALA A 355 -25.81 -0.36 14.41
C ALA A 355 -24.83 0.62 15.10
N ALA A 356 -23.67 0.13 15.55
CA ALA A 356 -22.63 0.97 16.14
C ALA A 356 -22.10 1.99 15.12
N CYS A 357 -21.82 1.59 13.87
CA CYS A 357 -21.38 2.49 12.81
C CYS A 357 -22.35 3.66 12.62
N LYS A 358 -23.67 3.40 12.61
CA LYS A 358 -24.70 4.46 12.55
C LYS A 358 -24.65 5.41 13.74
N VAL A 359 -24.44 4.87 14.96
CA VAL A 359 -24.41 5.64 16.21
C VAL A 359 -23.16 6.52 16.34
N PHE A 360 -22.01 6.07 15.83
CA PHE A 360 -20.76 6.82 15.86
C PHE A 360 -20.68 7.89 14.77
N THR A 361 -21.24 7.59 13.59
CA THR A 361 -21.22 8.53 12.45
C THR A 361 -22.42 9.47 12.42
N HIS A 362 -23.47 9.17 13.18
CA HIS A 362 -24.79 9.81 13.08
C HIS A 362 -25.41 9.70 11.68
N ASP A 363 -25.03 8.69 10.90
CA ASP A 363 -25.50 8.49 9.53
C ASP A 363 -26.37 7.23 9.41
N LEU A 364 -27.70 7.42 9.39
CA LEU A 364 -28.66 6.33 9.30
C LEU A 364 -28.69 5.64 7.93
N ARG A 365 -28.09 6.24 6.89
CA ARG A 365 -28.06 5.73 5.52
C ARG A 365 -27.08 4.56 5.36
N ILE A 366 -26.20 4.34 6.33
CA ILE A 366 -25.27 3.20 6.34
C ILE A 366 -26.07 1.88 6.27
N THR A 367 -25.74 1.02 5.33
CA THR A 367 -26.39 -0.31 5.17
C THR A 367 -25.52 -1.43 5.75
N GLN A 368 -26.12 -2.60 5.95
CA GLN A 368 -25.39 -3.80 6.36
C GLN A 368 -24.36 -4.21 5.29
N GLU A 369 -24.73 -4.13 4.00
CA GLU A 369 -23.85 -4.46 2.87
C GLU A 369 -22.59 -3.58 2.85
N GLN A 370 -22.74 -2.26 3.03
CA GLN A 370 -21.59 -1.34 3.10
C GLN A 370 -20.64 -1.67 4.27
N VAL A 371 -21.18 -2.09 5.41
CA VAL A 371 -20.38 -2.50 6.57
C VAL A 371 -19.73 -3.86 6.34
N ASP A 372 -20.43 -4.81 5.71
CA ASP A 372 -19.89 -6.12 5.38
C ASP A 372 -18.71 -6.01 4.40
N ASP A 373 -18.84 -5.16 3.37
CA ASP A 373 -17.75 -4.84 2.44
C ASP A 373 -16.56 -4.23 3.18
N LEU A 374 -16.80 -3.22 4.02
CA LEU A 374 -15.75 -2.58 4.83
C LEU A 374 -15.02 -3.60 5.71
N LEU A 375 -15.75 -4.48 6.39
CA LEU A 375 -15.20 -5.55 7.23
C LEU A 375 -14.45 -6.61 6.42
N GLY A 376 -14.81 -6.83 5.15
CA GLY A 376 -14.12 -7.76 4.25
C GLY A 376 -12.70 -7.31 3.88
N TYR A 377 -12.45 -6.00 3.84
CA TYR A 377 -11.14 -5.41 3.54
C TYR A 377 -10.36 -4.99 4.79
N THR A 378 -11.00 -4.92 5.96
CA THR A 378 -10.35 -4.51 7.21
C THR A 378 -9.64 -5.71 7.87
N PRO A 379 -8.31 -5.68 8.02
CA PRO A 379 -7.60 -6.75 8.70
C PRO A 379 -8.02 -6.81 10.18
N VAL A 380 -8.05 -8.01 10.75
CA VAL A 380 -8.36 -8.19 12.17
C VAL A 380 -7.19 -7.66 12.99
N PRO A 381 -7.41 -6.71 13.93
CA PRO A 381 -6.31 -6.18 14.74
C PRO A 381 -5.66 -7.26 15.60
N SER A 382 -4.36 -7.11 15.87
CA SER A 382 -3.69 -7.89 16.91
C SER A 382 -4.11 -7.42 18.31
N LEU A 383 -3.84 -8.21 19.36
CA LEU A 383 -4.05 -7.77 20.76
C LEU A 383 -3.29 -6.47 21.06
N HIS A 384 -2.07 -6.32 20.55
CA HIS A 384 -1.27 -5.11 20.73
C HIS A 384 -1.92 -3.91 20.03
N SER A 385 -2.33 -4.07 18.77
CA SER A 385 -3.03 -3.03 18.00
C SER A 385 -4.35 -2.62 18.65
N PHE A 386 -5.11 -3.57 19.18
CA PHE A 386 -6.32 -3.32 19.96
C PHE A 386 -6.04 -2.47 21.21
N LYS A 387 -5.02 -2.82 22.00
CA LYS A 387 -4.65 -2.06 23.20
C LYS A 387 -4.24 -0.63 22.85
N ILE A 388 -3.50 -0.43 21.75
CA ILE A 388 -3.17 0.90 21.22
C ILE A 388 -4.45 1.67 20.85
N ALA A 389 -5.35 1.05 20.10
CA ALA A 389 -6.61 1.66 19.66
C ALA A 389 -7.47 2.13 20.85
N VAL A 390 -7.68 1.27 21.85
CA VAL A 390 -8.38 1.62 23.09
C VAL A 390 -7.66 2.75 23.83
N GLY A 391 -6.31 2.73 23.85
CA GLY A 391 -5.49 3.79 24.41
C GLY A 391 -5.69 5.14 23.71
N ARG A 392 -5.81 5.16 22.37
CA ARG A 392 -6.09 6.37 21.58
C ARG A 392 -7.48 6.93 21.89
N ILE A 393 -8.52 6.09 21.86
CA ILE A 393 -9.88 6.51 22.26
C ILE A 393 -9.90 7.07 23.68
N ASN A 394 -9.15 6.47 24.61
CA ASN A 394 -9.07 6.97 25.98
C ASN A 394 -8.47 8.39 26.07
N LYS A 395 -7.45 8.68 25.25
CA LYS A 395 -6.78 9.98 25.21
C LYS A 395 -7.65 11.10 24.66
N LEU A 396 -8.67 10.79 23.85
CA LEU A 396 -9.62 11.79 23.33
C LEU A 396 -10.52 12.39 24.43
N ARG A 397 -10.60 11.78 25.62
CA ARG A 397 -11.42 12.24 26.76
C ARG A 397 -12.91 12.41 26.44
N ASP A 398 -13.41 11.66 25.46
CA ASP A 398 -14.83 11.66 25.07
C ASP A 398 -15.59 10.54 25.79
N GLU A 399 -16.19 10.86 26.94
CA GLU A 399 -16.98 9.92 27.75
C GLU A 399 -18.25 9.41 27.05
N VAL A 400 -18.77 10.13 26.07
CA VAL A 400 -19.93 9.67 25.29
C VAL A 400 -19.49 8.54 24.37
N ASN A 401 -18.38 8.72 23.66
CA ASN A 401 -17.85 7.69 22.76
C ASN A 401 -17.34 6.45 23.52
N LYS A 402 -16.69 6.61 24.67
CA LYS A 402 -16.30 5.48 25.54
C LYS A 402 -17.49 4.63 25.96
N ARG A 403 -18.59 5.27 26.41
CA ARG A 403 -19.82 4.57 26.81
C ARG A 403 -20.50 3.87 25.63
N LYS A 404 -20.60 4.52 24.47
CA LYS A 404 -21.12 3.92 23.24
C LYS A 404 -20.31 2.67 22.86
N LEU A 405 -18.99 2.75 22.94
CA LEU A 405 -18.10 1.65 22.58
C LEU A 405 -18.24 0.46 23.54
N LEU A 406 -18.25 0.71 24.85
CA LEU A 406 -18.51 -0.34 25.85
C LEU A 406 -19.89 -1.00 25.66
N ALA A 407 -20.92 -0.20 25.37
CA ALA A 407 -22.25 -0.73 25.12
C ALA A 407 -22.28 -1.61 23.86
N ALA A 408 -21.64 -1.19 22.77
CA ALA A 408 -21.53 -1.97 21.55
C ALA A 408 -20.74 -3.27 21.78
N SER A 409 -19.58 -3.23 22.44
CA SER A 409 -18.78 -4.41 22.76
C SER A 409 -19.52 -5.41 23.64
N ARG A 410 -20.24 -4.95 24.68
CA ARG A 410 -21.10 -5.82 25.50
C ARG A 410 -22.20 -6.47 24.67
N THR A 411 -22.80 -5.72 23.75
CA THR A 411 -23.87 -6.22 22.88
C THR A 411 -23.35 -7.27 21.92
N ILE A 412 -22.14 -7.09 21.37
CA ILE A 412 -21.44 -8.09 20.52
C ILE A 412 -21.28 -9.40 21.31
N ILE A 413 -20.67 -9.34 22.49
CA ILE A 413 -20.42 -10.51 23.34
C ILE A 413 -21.73 -11.22 23.73
N ALA A 414 -22.77 -10.44 24.04
CA ALA A 414 -24.09 -10.96 24.38
C ALA A 414 -24.83 -11.63 23.20
N THR A 415 -24.33 -11.52 21.97
CA THR A 415 -24.90 -12.28 20.83
C THR A 415 -24.56 -13.78 20.91
N GLN A 416 -23.56 -14.15 21.69
CA GLN A 416 -23.11 -15.54 21.85
C GLN A 416 -23.70 -16.20 23.10
N LYS A 417 -23.86 -17.53 23.05
CA LYS A 417 -24.32 -18.32 24.22
C LYS A 417 -23.20 -18.56 25.24
N ILE A 418 -21.97 -18.70 24.77
CA ILE A 418 -20.78 -18.98 25.57
C ILE A 418 -19.81 -17.84 25.30
N VAL A 419 -19.48 -17.09 26.34
CA VAL A 419 -18.48 -16.01 26.26
C VAL A 419 -17.09 -16.63 26.38
N THR A 420 -16.22 -16.33 25.42
CA THR A 420 -14.84 -16.81 25.45
C THR A 420 -13.99 -16.00 26.44
N PRO A 421 -12.91 -16.58 27.00
CA PRO A 421 -12.00 -15.84 27.87
C PRO A 421 -11.40 -14.59 27.19
N SER A 422 -11.09 -14.67 25.89
CA SER A 422 -10.52 -13.57 25.12
C SER A 422 -11.47 -12.37 24.98
N GLU A 423 -12.77 -12.62 24.77
CA GLU A 423 -13.78 -11.56 24.73
C GLU A 423 -13.92 -10.85 26.07
N LEU A 424 -13.92 -11.61 27.16
CA LEU A 424 -14.00 -11.08 28.51
C LEU A 424 -12.76 -10.25 28.86
N GLU A 425 -11.56 -10.74 28.52
CA GLU A 425 -10.31 -10.00 28.72
C GLU A 425 -10.31 -8.68 27.94
N ALA A 426 -10.78 -8.69 26.68
CA ALA A 426 -10.89 -7.49 25.88
C ALA A 426 -11.84 -6.45 26.51
N LEU A 427 -13.02 -6.89 26.97
CA LEU A 427 -13.99 -6.03 27.64
C LEU A 427 -13.45 -5.47 28.97
N ASP A 428 -12.84 -6.32 29.80
CA ASP A 428 -12.24 -5.93 31.07
C ASP A 428 -11.12 -4.92 30.87
N TYR A 429 -10.29 -5.12 29.84
CA TYR A 429 -9.26 -4.15 29.47
C TYR A 429 -9.86 -2.79 29.12
N MET A 430 -10.92 -2.75 28.30
CA MET A 430 -11.61 -1.50 27.96
C MET A 430 -12.18 -0.80 29.19
N VAL A 431 -12.89 -1.52 30.06
CA VAL A 431 -13.47 -0.99 31.29
C VAL A 431 -12.38 -0.40 32.19
N LYS A 432 -11.31 -1.16 32.44
CA LYS A 432 -10.17 -0.72 33.26
C LYS A 432 -9.47 0.49 32.65
N ARG A 433 -9.30 0.52 31.34
CA ARG A 433 -8.58 1.60 30.65
C ARG A 433 -9.38 2.90 30.64
N PHE A 434 -10.70 2.82 30.42
CA PHE A 434 -11.58 3.99 30.39
C PHE A 434 -11.85 4.59 31.77
N ALA A 435 -11.80 3.79 32.84
CA ALA A 435 -11.93 4.29 34.21
C ALA A 435 -10.71 5.08 34.73
N LYS A 436 -9.51 4.84 34.18
CA LYS A 436 -8.24 5.46 34.64
C LYS A 436 -7.97 6.88 34.12
N ALA A 437 -8.95 7.50 33.44
CA ALA A 437 -8.76 8.80 32.79
C ALA A 437 -9.28 10.00 33.60
N GLU A 438 -9.84 9.74 34.78
CA GLU A 438 -10.04 10.74 35.84
C GLU A 438 -8.72 10.96 36.59
#